data_AF-J4UJ17-F1
#
_entry.id   AF-J4UJ17-F1
#
_cell.length_a   1.000
_cell.length_b   1.000
_cell.length_c   1.000
_cell.angle_alpha   90.00
_cell.angle_beta   90.00
_cell.angle_gamma   90.00
#
_symmetry.space_group_name_H-M   'P 1'
#
loop_
_entity.id
_entity.type
_entity.pdbx_description
1 polymer ?
#
loop_
_entity_poly.entity_id
_entity_poly.type
_entity_poly.pdbx_seq_one_letter_code
_entity_poly.pdbx_strand_id
1 'polypeptide(L)'
;MLRKYKKIICTTIIIIIVFALYTVNKIAFFHDPEFERLVRETKTDYEMVTIDEYRRINPIKGIIWKDDLKDVDNIYINFRKYKIRDISDLVYFKNAKLISLVYSSAYYGDKSIYEDENVLDNLYKIKDLKYLDDLQLYHLKLDDEAIERIKKMFPNARVVIE
;
A
#
# COMPACT_ATOMS: atom_id res chain seq x y z
N MET A 1 -13.23 5.57 51.53
CA MET A 1 -12.55 6.51 50.61
C MET A 1 -11.66 5.84 49.56
N LEU A 2 -10.82 4.84 49.91
CA LEU A 2 -9.97 4.10 48.96
C LEU A 2 -10.69 3.59 47.69
N ARG A 3 -11.90 3.05 47.84
CA ARG A 3 -12.69 2.48 46.73
C ARG A 3 -13.13 3.53 45.69
N LYS A 4 -13.33 4.80 46.11
CA LYS A 4 -13.67 5.92 45.23
C LYS A 4 -12.46 6.35 44.41
N TYR A 5 -11.29 6.47 45.04
CA TYR A 5 -10.02 6.77 44.35
C TYR A 5 -9.61 5.65 43.39
N LYS A 6 -9.78 4.37 43.77
CA LYS A 6 -9.55 3.23 42.89
C LYS A 6 -10.43 3.28 41.63
N LYS A 7 -11.73 3.62 41.78
CA LYS A 7 -12.63 3.78 40.63
C LYS A 7 -12.20 4.94 39.72
N ILE A 8 -11.85 6.09 40.27
CA ILE A 8 -11.38 7.25 39.50
C ILE A 8 -10.10 6.89 38.72
N ILE A 9 -9.12 6.26 39.37
CA ILE A 9 -7.88 5.82 38.74
C ILE A 9 -8.17 4.81 37.61
N CYS A 10 -9.02 3.81 37.85
CA CYS A 10 -9.41 2.85 36.81
C CYS A 10 -10.08 3.54 35.62
N THR A 11 -11.01 4.47 35.86
CA THR A 11 -11.67 5.22 34.78
C THR A 11 -10.66 6.06 33.98
N THR A 12 -9.75 6.76 34.65
CA THR A 12 -8.72 7.56 33.98
C THR A 12 -7.79 6.68 33.14
N ILE A 13 -7.37 5.52 33.64
CA ILE A 13 -6.55 4.56 32.88
C ILE A 13 -7.28 4.09 31.63
N ILE A 14 -8.57 3.73 31.74
CA ILE A 14 -9.37 3.31 30.60
C ILE A 14 -9.43 4.40 29.54
N ILE A 15 -9.65 5.66 29.93
CA ILE A 15 -9.69 6.80 29.00
C ILE A 15 -8.34 6.94 28.27
N ILE A 16 -7.23 6.85 29.00
CA ILE A 16 -5.88 6.93 28.39
C ILE A 16 -5.66 5.78 27.40
N ILE A 17 -6.02 4.55 27.76
CA ILE A 17 -5.90 3.38 26.87
C ILE A 17 -6.74 3.57 25.61
N VAL A 18 -7.99 4.00 25.75
CA VAL A 18 -8.88 4.24 24.61
C VAL A 18 -8.31 5.33 23.70
N PHE A 19 -7.78 6.41 24.27
CA PHE A 19 -7.17 7.49 23.49
C PHE A 19 -5.88 7.04 22.76
N ALA A 20 -5.05 6.24 23.43
CA ALA A 20 -3.86 5.66 22.84
C ALA A 20 -4.20 4.71 21.68
N LEU A 21 -5.16 3.80 21.87
CA LEU A 21 -5.64 2.89 20.83
C LEU A 21 -6.24 3.66 19.64
N TYR A 22 -7.03 4.71 19.92
CA TYR A 22 -7.57 5.58 18.88
C TYR A 22 -6.47 6.25 18.05
N THR A 23 -5.41 6.74 18.71
CA THR A 23 -4.27 7.37 18.04
C THR A 23 -3.46 6.36 17.23
N VAL A 24 -3.12 5.21 17.81
CA VAL A 24 -2.37 4.13 17.15
C VAL A 24 -3.13 3.61 15.93
N ASN A 25 -4.47 3.53 15.97
CA ASN A 25 -5.27 3.10 14.83
C ASN A 25 -5.18 4.05 13.61
N LYS A 26 -4.73 5.29 13.80
CA LYS A 26 -4.50 6.24 12.69
C LYS A 26 -3.15 6.06 12.01
N ILE A 27 -2.24 5.30 12.61
CA ILE A 27 -0.90 5.04 12.06
C ILE A 27 -1.00 3.98 10.96
N ALA A 28 -0.33 4.20 9.83
CA ALA A 28 -0.16 3.21 8.78
C ALA A 28 1.00 2.28 9.16
N PHE A 29 0.68 1.05 9.55
CA PHE A 29 1.67 0.01 9.81
C PHE A 29 1.84 -0.82 8.54
N PHE A 30 3.05 -0.85 8.00
CA PHE A 30 3.39 -1.63 6.82
C PHE A 30 3.93 -3.00 7.26
N HIS A 31 3.36 -4.06 6.69
CA HIS A 31 3.77 -5.44 6.92
C HIS A 31 5.08 -5.75 6.20
N ASP A 32 5.26 -5.16 5.01
CA ASP A 32 6.48 -5.27 4.24
C ASP A 32 7.39 -4.04 4.44
N PRO A 33 8.60 -4.22 5.00
CA PRO A 33 9.52 -3.10 5.24
C PRO A 33 10.00 -2.43 3.94
N GLU A 34 10.05 -3.15 2.82
CA GLU A 34 10.39 -2.56 1.53
C GLU A 34 9.25 -1.74 0.95
N PHE A 35 8.00 -2.10 1.27
CA PHE A 35 6.84 -1.27 0.92
C PHE A 35 6.86 0.01 1.75
N GLU A 36 7.13 -0.08 3.05
CA GLU A 36 7.34 1.10 3.88
C GLU A 36 8.45 2.00 3.32
N ARG A 37 9.59 1.40 2.93
CA ARG A 37 10.72 2.13 2.33
C ARG A 37 10.30 2.85 1.05
N LEU A 38 9.55 2.19 0.17
CA LEU A 38 9.03 2.80 -1.05
C LEU A 38 8.19 4.04 -0.73
N VAL A 39 7.22 3.91 0.18
CA VAL A 39 6.34 5.02 0.58
C VAL A 39 7.17 6.18 1.12
N ARG A 40 8.14 5.91 1.99
CA ARG A 40 9.00 6.95 2.58
C ARG A 40 9.84 7.68 1.54
N GLU A 41 10.41 6.96 0.58
CA GLU A 41 11.30 7.52 -0.43
C GLU A 41 10.57 8.28 -1.55
N THR A 42 9.34 7.88 -1.88
CA THR A 42 8.71 8.26 -3.15
C THR A 42 7.33 8.90 -3.05
N LYS A 43 6.66 8.86 -1.89
CA LYS A 43 5.33 9.49 -1.74
C LYS A 43 5.43 11.01 -1.88
N THR A 44 4.80 11.56 -2.91
CA THR A 44 4.57 12.99 -3.12
C THR A 44 3.13 13.35 -2.72
N ASP A 45 2.68 14.57 -3.01
CA ASP A 45 1.32 15.00 -2.61
C ASP A 45 0.23 14.18 -3.30
N TYR A 46 0.39 13.85 -4.59
CA TYR A 46 -0.62 13.14 -5.39
C TYR A 46 -0.14 11.82 -5.98
N GLU A 47 1.17 11.53 -5.94
CA GLU A 47 1.74 10.36 -6.62
C GLU A 47 2.75 9.61 -5.75
N MET A 48 2.91 8.32 -6.00
CA MET A 48 3.99 7.49 -5.47
C MET A 48 4.66 6.78 -6.65
N VAL A 49 5.84 7.26 -7.07
CA VAL A 49 6.49 6.82 -8.31
C VAL A 49 7.90 6.29 -8.03
N THR A 50 8.24 5.13 -8.59
CA THR A 50 9.55 4.48 -8.35
C THR A 50 10.72 5.03 -9.17
N ILE A 51 10.48 6.01 -10.05
CA ILE A 51 11.48 6.64 -10.92
C ILE A 51 12.42 7.50 -10.07
N ASP A 52 13.73 7.37 -10.28
CA ASP A 52 14.75 8.02 -9.44
C ASP A 52 14.64 9.55 -9.39
N GLU A 53 14.17 10.18 -10.46
CA GLU A 53 13.95 11.64 -10.56
C GLU A 53 12.84 12.15 -9.62
N TYR A 54 11.92 11.28 -9.21
CA TYR A 54 10.80 11.60 -8.31
C TYR A 54 11.09 11.20 -6.87
N ARG A 55 12.30 10.70 -6.57
CA ARG A 55 12.72 10.45 -5.20
C ARG A 55 12.72 11.77 -4.44
N ARG A 56 12.09 11.78 -3.28
CA ARG A 56 12.05 12.99 -2.46
C ARG A 56 13.47 13.34 -2.02
N ILE A 57 13.81 14.61 -2.18
CA ILE A 57 14.98 15.20 -1.51
C ILE A 57 14.86 15.02 0.02
N ASN A 58 13.62 15.02 0.55
CA ASN A 58 13.32 14.78 1.96
C ASN A 58 12.31 13.62 2.12
N PRO A 59 12.77 12.38 2.36
CA PRO A 59 11.88 11.25 2.61
C PRO A 59 11.06 11.45 3.90
N ILE A 60 9.92 10.76 4.01
CA ILE A 60 9.08 10.84 5.21
C ILE A 60 9.85 10.27 6.40
N LYS A 61 10.13 11.12 7.39
CA LYS A 61 10.75 10.75 8.67
C LYS A 61 9.67 10.60 9.75
N GLY A 62 9.76 9.56 10.56
CA GLY A 62 8.84 9.33 11.68
C GLY A 62 7.57 8.58 11.30
N ILE A 63 6.48 8.85 12.01
CA ILE A 63 5.19 8.15 11.87
C ILE A 63 4.56 8.50 10.51
N ILE A 64 4.08 7.47 9.80
CA ILE A 64 3.24 7.64 8.61
C ILE A 64 1.79 7.53 9.07
N TRP A 65 1.00 8.59 8.88
CA TRP A 65 -0.42 8.56 9.20
C TRP A 65 -1.21 8.05 8.00
N LYS A 66 -2.27 7.27 8.24
CA LYS A 66 -3.18 6.81 7.18
C LYS A 66 -3.79 7.99 6.41
N ASP A 67 -4.02 9.11 7.10
CA ASP A 67 -4.52 10.34 6.48
C ASP A 67 -3.55 10.94 5.45
N ASP A 68 -2.23 10.75 5.61
CA ASP A 68 -1.24 11.27 4.67
C ASP A 68 -1.24 10.50 3.34
N LEU A 69 -1.73 9.26 3.35
CA LEU A 69 -1.73 8.34 2.21
C LEU A 69 -3.02 8.40 1.39
N LYS A 70 -4.10 8.93 1.97
CA LYS A 70 -5.41 8.93 1.32
C LYS A 70 -5.46 9.77 0.06
N ASP A 71 -4.66 10.83 -0.04
CA ASP A 71 -4.68 11.83 -1.13
C ASP A 71 -3.79 11.46 -2.33
N VAL A 72 -3.16 10.28 -2.28
CA VAL A 72 -2.38 9.76 -3.40
C VAL A 72 -3.31 9.13 -4.43
N ASP A 73 -3.29 9.67 -5.64
CA ASP A 73 -4.12 9.24 -6.77
C ASP A 73 -3.42 8.17 -7.61
N ASN A 74 -2.11 8.30 -7.81
CA ASN A 74 -1.33 7.41 -8.70
C ASN A 74 -0.25 6.65 -7.94
N ILE A 75 -0.23 5.33 -8.08
CA ILE A 75 0.68 4.43 -7.36
C ILE A 75 1.43 3.57 -8.38
N TYR A 76 2.75 3.66 -8.37
CA TYR A 76 3.64 2.83 -9.19
C TYR A 76 4.59 2.06 -8.28
N ILE A 77 4.51 0.74 -8.29
CA ILE A 77 5.34 -0.16 -7.50
C ILE A 77 6.24 -0.95 -8.44
N ASN A 78 7.56 -0.83 -8.26
CA ASN A 78 8.55 -1.58 -9.02
C ASN A 78 9.19 -2.67 -8.17
N PHE A 79 8.78 -3.92 -8.41
CA PHE A 79 9.25 -5.08 -7.67
C PHE A 79 10.74 -5.37 -7.89
N ARG A 80 11.35 -4.94 -9.01
CA ARG A 80 12.80 -5.10 -9.19
C ARG A 80 13.59 -4.29 -8.18
N LYS A 81 13.16 -3.05 -7.96
CA LYS A 81 13.88 -2.07 -7.12
C LYS A 81 13.60 -2.25 -5.64
N TYR A 82 12.34 -2.45 -5.29
CA TYR A 82 11.92 -2.54 -3.89
C TYR A 82 11.76 -3.98 -3.40
N LYS A 83 11.67 -4.99 -4.27
CA LYS A 83 11.56 -6.41 -3.86
C LYS A 83 10.42 -6.67 -2.85
N ILE A 84 9.35 -5.88 -2.95
CA ILE A 84 8.14 -6.00 -2.13
C ILE A 84 7.51 -7.37 -2.38
N ARG A 85 7.11 -8.02 -1.30
CA ARG A 85 6.46 -9.34 -1.28
C ARG A 85 5.05 -9.29 -0.75
N ASP A 86 4.70 -8.29 0.06
CA ASP A 86 3.33 -8.07 0.51
C ASP A 86 2.83 -6.66 0.17
N ILE A 87 1.82 -6.61 -0.71
CA ILE A 87 1.15 -5.38 -1.14
C ILE A 87 -0.12 -5.08 -0.33
N SER A 88 -0.40 -5.81 0.75
CA SER A 88 -1.65 -5.72 1.49
C SER A 88 -1.96 -4.33 2.04
N ASP A 89 -0.93 -3.53 2.30
CA ASP A 89 -1.06 -2.17 2.83
C ASP A 89 -1.46 -1.12 1.77
N LEU A 90 -1.68 -1.53 0.51
CA LEU A 90 -2.32 -0.67 -0.50
C LEU A 90 -3.70 -0.17 -0.06
N VAL A 91 -4.35 -0.85 0.90
CA VAL A 91 -5.63 -0.43 1.50
C VAL A 91 -5.57 0.95 2.16
N TYR A 92 -4.37 1.46 2.49
CA TYR A 92 -4.24 2.81 3.06
C TYR A 92 -4.48 3.92 2.03
N PHE A 93 -4.36 3.63 0.74
CA PHE A 93 -4.44 4.60 -0.35
C PHE A 93 -5.87 4.72 -0.89
N LYS A 94 -6.76 5.27 -0.06
CA LYS A 94 -8.20 5.24 -0.30
C LYS A 94 -8.67 5.96 -1.57
N ASN A 95 -7.95 6.97 -2.04
CA ASN A 95 -8.29 7.71 -3.26
C ASN A 95 -7.47 7.30 -4.48
N ALA A 96 -6.71 6.20 -4.40
CA ALA A 96 -5.96 5.70 -5.54
C ALA A 96 -6.88 5.43 -6.74
N LYS A 97 -6.53 6.03 -7.88
CA LYS A 97 -7.20 5.89 -9.17
C LYS A 97 -6.46 4.96 -10.09
N LEU A 98 -5.12 5.01 -10.05
CA LEU A 98 -4.26 4.14 -10.82
C LEU A 98 -3.31 3.41 -9.88
N ILE A 99 -3.26 2.09 -10.01
CA ILE A 99 -2.27 1.23 -9.35
C ILE A 99 -1.55 0.43 -10.43
N SER A 100 -0.24 0.67 -10.55
CA SER A 100 0.65 -0.03 -11.48
C SER A 100 1.66 -0.86 -10.69
N LEU A 101 1.56 -2.18 -10.84
CA LEU A 101 2.44 -3.16 -10.20
C LEU A 101 3.33 -3.76 -11.29
N VAL A 102 4.61 -3.40 -11.25
CA VAL A 102 5.52 -3.64 -12.38
C VAL A 102 6.80 -4.34 -11.95
N TYR A 103 7.31 -5.17 -12.84
CA TYR A 103 8.70 -5.59 -12.82
C TYR A 103 9.43 -4.94 -13.98
N SER A 104 9.96 -3.73 -13.77
CA SER A 104 10.56 -2.97 -14.87
C SER A 104 11.75 -3.70 -15.47
N SER A 105 11.99 -3.53 -16.77
CA SER A 105 13.23 -3.93 -17.42
C SER A 105 14.45 -3.31 -16.72
N ALA A 106 15.52 -4.07 -16.52
CA ALA A 106 16.80 -3.56 -16.03
C ALA A 106 17.60 -2.82 -17.13
N TYR A 107 17.38 -3.17 -18.39
CA TYR A 107 18.01 -2.57 -19.57
C TYR A 107 17.11 -2.79 -20.82
N TYR A 108 17.39 -2.09 -21.92
CA TYR A 108 16.63 -2.25 -23.16
C TYR A 108 16.71 -3.68 -23.69
N GLY A 109 15.55 -4.31 -23.88
CA GLY A 109 15.45 -5.71 -24.31
C GLY A 109 15.44 -6.74 -23.17
N ASP A 110 15.49 -6.30 -21.90
CA ASP A 110 15.24 -7.18 -20.75
C ASP A 110 13.78 -7.62 -20.73
N LYS A 111 13.58 -8.93 -20.86
CA LYS A 111 12.28 -9.63 -20.86
C LYS A 111 12.07 -10.47 -19.60
N SER A 112 12.85 -10.22 -18.54
CA SER A 112 12.69 -10.97 -17.29
C SER A 112 11.34 -10.70 -16.64
N ILE A 113 10.81 -11.74 -16.03
CA ILE A 113 9.49 -11.75 -15.37
C ILE A 113 9.73 -11.88 -13.86
N TYR A 114 8.86 -11.28 -13.07
CA TYR A 114 8.86 -11.48 -11.63
C TYR A 114 8.24 -12.84 -11.27
N GLU A 115 9.05 -13.72 -10.71
CA GLU A 115 8.71 -15.13 -10.46
C GLU A 115 7.96 -15.39 -9.14
N ASP A 116 7.81 -14.40 -8.24
CA ASP A 116 7.09 -14.61 -6.98
C ASP A 116 5.57 -14.60 -7.22
N GLU A 117 5.00 -15.79 -7.31
CA GLU A 117 3.58 -16.02 -7.60
C GLU A 117 2.66 -15.52 -6.48
N ASN A 118 3.18 -15.31 -5.25
CA ASN A 118 2.37 -14.94 -4.09
C ASN A 118 2.28 -13.42 -3.87
N VAL A 119 3.02 -12.61 -4.62
CA VAL A 119 3.05 -11.14 -4.42
C VAL A 119 1.68 -10.49 -4.62
N LEU A 120 0.80 -11.13 -5.40
CA LEU A 120 -0.57 -10.69 -5.68
C LEU A 120 -1.63 -11.38 -4.81
N ASP A 121 -1.27 -12.25 -3.87
CA ASP A 121 -2.23 -12.97 -3.02
C ASP A 121 -3.17 -12.02 -2.27
N ASN A 122 -2.65 -10.85 -1.88
CA ASN A 122 -3.38 -9.84 -1.13
C ASN A 122 -4.07 -8.79 -2.03
N LEU A 123 -4.06 -8.96 -3.35
CA LEU A 123 -4.66 -8.00 -4.29
C LEU A 123 -6.17 -7.81 -4.04
N TYR A 124 -6.87 -8.83 -3.57
CA TYR A 124 -8.31 -8.72 -3.22
C TYR A 124 -8.62 -7.67 -2.16
N LYS A 125 -7.65 -7.27 -1.33
CA LYS A 125 -7.87 -6.28 -0.28
C LYS A 125 -8.20 -4.89 -0.84
N ILE A 126 -7.80 -4.61 -2.08
CA ILE A 126 -8.07 -3.33 -2.75
C ILE A 126 -9.26 -3.36 -3.70
N LYS A 127 -10.00 -4.48 -3.79
CA LYS A 127 -11.15 -4.63 -4.71
C LYS A 127 -12.28 -3.61 -4.45
N ASP A 128 -12.39 -3.13 -3.22
CA ASP A 128 -13.43 -2.21 -2.76
C ASP A 128 -12.95 -0.75 -2.74
N LEU A 129 -11.78 -0.44 -3.32
CA LEU A 129 -11.32 0.94 -3.49
C LEU A 129 -12.27 1.69 -4.42
N LYS A 130 -12.98 2.67 -3.87
CA LYS A 130 -14.06 3.40 -4.55
C LYS A 130 -13.62 4.08 -5.85
N TYR A 131 -12.38 4.56 -5.91
CA TYR A 131 -11.88 5.40 -6.99
C TYR A 131 -10.91 4.67 -7.92
N LEU A 132 -10.67 3.37 -7.71
CA LEU A 132 -9.73 2.61 -8.53
C LEU A 132 -10.32 2.40 -9.92
N ASP A 133 -9.78 3.14 -10.89
CA ASP A 133 -10.21 3.14 -12.28
C ASP A 133 -9.28 2.30 -13.17
N ASP A 134 -8.00 2.17 -12.81
CA ASP A 134 -6.99 1.44 -13.60
C ASP A 134 -6.05 0.61 -12.71
N LEU A 135 -6.00 -0.70 -12.97
CA LEU A 135 -5.08 -1.65 -12.35
C LEU A 135 -4.21 -2.27 -13.43
N GLN A 136 -2.91 -2.00 -13.36
CA GLN A 136 -1.95 -2.42 -14.37
C GLN A 136 -0.92 -3.37 -13.77
N LEU A 137 -0.74 -4.54 -14.39
CA LEU A 137 0.19 -5.59 -13.98
C LEU A 137 1.17 -5.84 -15.13
N TYR A 138 2.45 -5.52 -14.95
CA TYR A 138 3.45 -5.64 -16.01
C TYR A 138 4.61 -6.56 -15.62
N HIS A 139 4.94 -7.52 -16.49
CA HIS A 139 6.03 -8.49 -16.34
C HIS A 139 5.96 -9.29 -15.04
N LEU A 140 4.75 -9.70 -14.65
CA LEU A 140 4.50 -10.58 -13.50
C LEU A 140 4.12 -11.97 -14.01
N LYS A 141 4.62 -13.02 -13.38
CA LYS A 141 4.27 -14.40 -13.74
C LYS A 141 2.83 -14.69 -13.33
N LEU A 142 1.95 -14.85 -14.31
CA LEU A 142 0.53 -15.14 -14.11
C LEU A 142 0.08 -16.21 -15.12
N ASP A 143 -0.70 -17.17 -14.65
CA ASP A 143 -1.40 -18.11 -15.52
C ASP A 143 -2.78 -17.55 -15.94
N ASP A 144 -3.40 -18.22 -16.92
CA ASP A 144 -4.70 -17.81 -17.46
C ASP A 144 -5.80 -17.79 -16.39
N GLU A 145 -5.74 -18.70 -15.41
CA GLU A 145 -6.72 -18.75 -14.31
C GLU A 145 -6.60 -17.52 -13.39
N ALA A 146 -5.38 -17.15 -13.04
CA ALA A 146 -5.09 -15.96 -12.24
C ALA A 146 -5.53 -14.68 -12.98
N ILE A 147 -5.24 -14.58 -14.28
CA ILE A 147 -5.67 -13.46 -15.12
C ILE A 147 -7.18 -13.30 -15.08
N GLU A 148 -7.93 -14.38 -15.31
CA GLU A 148 -9.39 -14.35 -15.31
C GLU A 148 -9.96 -14.03 -13.91
N ARG A 149 -9.35 -14.57 -12.85
CA ARG A 149 -9.71 -14.27 -11.46
C ARG A 149 -9.52 -12.79 -11.14
N ILE A 150 -8.40 -12.19 -11.54
CA ILE A 150 -8.10 -10.77 -11.29
C ILE A 150 -9.10 -9.88 -12.04
N LYS A 151 -9.36 -10.14 -13.33
CA LYS A 151 -10.35 -9.36 -14.10
C LYS A 151 -11.74 -9.39 -13.47
N LYS A 152 -12.18 -10.55 -12.96
CA LYS A 152 -13.46 -10.70 -12.27
C LYS A 152 -13.50 -10.00 -10.91
N MET A 153 -12.35 -9.86 -10.25
CA MET A 153 -12.23 -9.22 -8.94
C MET A 153 -12.40 -7.70 -9.01
N PHE A 154 -12.06 -7.08 -10.15
CA PHE A 154 -12.15 -5.63 -10.38
C PHE A 154 -13.06 -5.30 -11.56
N PRO A 155 -14.37 -5.62 -11.50
CA PRO A 155 -15.27 -5.45 -12.63
C PRO A 155 -15.52 -3.99 -13.05
N ASN A 156 -15.21 -3.04 -12.17
CA ASN A 156 -15.40 -1.60 -12.40
C ASN A 156 -14.10 -0.87 -12.73
N ALA A 157 -12.94 -1.55 -12.69
CA ALA A 157 -11.67 -0.97 -13.06
C ALA A 157 -11.21 -1.56 -14.39
N ARG A 158 -10.47 -0.77 -15.17
CA ARG A 158 -9.70 -1.29 -16.29
C ARG A 158 -8.57 -2.14 -15.72
N VAL A 159 -8.51 -3.41 -16.11
CA VAL A 159 -7.41 -4.31 -15.74
C VAL A 159 -6.54 -4.57 -16.96
N VAL A 160 -5.28 -4.14 -16.91
CA VAL A 160 -4.27 -4.35 -17.96
C VAL A 160 -3.22 -5.32 -17.44
N ILE A 161 -2.93 -6.37 -18.19
CA ILE A 161 -1.93 -7.38 -17.85
C ILE A 161 -1.07 -7.63 -19.09
N GLU A 162 0.25 -7.48 -18.96
CA GLU A 162 1.25 -7.66 -20.03
C GLU A 162 2.56 -8.26 -19.51
#